data_AF-A0AAE0GW84-F1
#
_entry.id   AF-A0AAE0GW84-F1
#
_cell.length_a   1.000
_cell.length_b   1.000
_cell.length_c   1.000
_cell.angle_alpha   90.00
_cell.angle_beta   90.00
_cell.angle_gamma   90.00
#
_symmetry.space_group_name_H-M   'P 1'
#
loop_
_entity.id
_entity.type
_entity.pdbx_description
1 polymer ?
#
loop_
_entity_poly.entity_id
_entity_poly.type
_entity_poly.pdbx_seq_one_letter_code
_entity_poly.pdbx_strand_id
1 'polypeptide(L)'
;MPASKRTVDPPAASRALRQKRNTEGPSNSADQASHPASVPLHPQISGEASQDSEGEDSDEDAEELILDEDGRIFGPSGAIDYTFRAYDHFLQLKDVRRGKHSAVMSQLISDCEAVFVEQSFFLPANISPRTTLEQLAQTIFAFHTEGVNYNQEKSGAEWWVQIRRGGDNEESIGFHWDKDEDLVDSQGLIVHPQISTVTYLTDYGAPTLIIDKLPPSDYYSSPESEEEAEVDEDGAEEAAEGFGSGLYGQVGTGWYSCPRLGKHISFDGRYLHGAPAELLGEAVPGRLRVSFLVNIWLDYTPTGPEILPDELLPTLRPAGLLGIPASLHAAKQAAVQTLNVRSGKHTEEECGTTPRPKACFLQPRTMSFPFGPYGTEHVLSLPLPSEKIAAINSTGTYSSFELQFRRGSEAGISANS
;
A
#
# COMPACT_ATOMS: atom_id res chain seq x y z
N MET A 1 12.25 -11.29 54.16
CA MET A 1 13.27 -11.14 53.09
C MET A 1 12.56 -11.20 51.74
N PRO A 2 12.25 -10.06 51.10
CA PRO A 2 11.75 -10.06 49.72
C PRO A 2 12.92 -9.90 48.74
N ALA A 3 13.01 -10.77 47.73
CA ALA A 3 13.98 -10.66 46.67
C ALA A 3 13.51 -9.66 45.61
N SER A 4 14.43 -8.78 45.24
CA SER A 4 14.28 -7.61 44.38
C SER A 4 13.92 -7.98 42.93
N LYS A 5 12.92 -7.28 42.37
CA LYS A 5 12.60 -7.28 40.94
C LYS A 5 13.60 -6.38 40.21
N ARG A 6 14.37 -6.93 39.27
CA ARG A 6 15.08 -6.14 38.26
C ARG A 6 14.11 -5.81 37.14
N THR A 7 13.79 -4.53 37.01
CA THR A 7 13.25 -3.92 35.79
C THR A 7 14.37 -3.90 34.74
N VAL A 8 14.05 -4.35 33.53
CA VAL A 8 14.90 -4.19 32.34
C VAL A 8 14.08 -3.31 31.41
N ASP A 9 14.59 -2.13 31.12
CA ASP A 9 13.97 -1.18 30.19
C ASP A 9 14.06 -1.71 28.75
N PRO A 10 13.03 -1.50 27.91
CA PRO A 10 13.08 -1.85 26.50
C PRO A 10 13.97 -0.88 25.70
N PRO A 11 14.65 -1.33 24.63
CA PRO A 11 15.53 -0.48 23.84
C PRO A 11 14.73 0.49 22.97
N ALA A 12 15.09 1.78 23.04
CA ALA A 12 14.68 2.80 22.11
C ALA A 12 15.31 2.53 20.73
N ALA A 13 14.48 2.18 19.75
CA ALA A 13 14.89 2.07 18.35
C ALA A 13 13.86 2.79 17.49
N SER A 14 14.17 4.04 17.14
CA SER A 14 13.66 4.77 15.96
C SER A 14 14.10 6.23 16.08
N ARG A 15 15.35 6.52 15.72
CA ARG A 15 15.77 7.79 15.11
C ARG A 15 17.28 7.84 14.93
N ALA A 16 17.66 8.51 13.84
CA ALA A 16 18.97 9.01 13.47
C ALA A 16 19.91 8.01 12.78
N LEU A 17 19.83 7.97 11.44
CA LEU A 17 20.99 8.13 10.56
C LEU A 17 20.56 8.26 9.08
N ARG A 18 19.97 9.39 8.72
CA ARG A 18 19.95 9.85 7.31
C ARG A 18 19.99 11.38 7.25
N GLN A 19 21.10 11.94 7.70
CA GLN A 19 21.50 13.32 7.41
C GLN A 19 23.00 13.48 7.72
N LYS A 20 23.80 13.58 6.65
CA LYS A 20 25.04 14.36 6.52
C LYS A 20 25.87 13.83 5.34
N ARG A 21 25.68 14.43 4.16
CA ARG A 21 26.74 14.62 3.16
C ARG A 21 26.50 15.94 2.44
N ASN A 22 27.22 16.97 2.87
CA ASN A 22 27.97 17.88 2.02
C ASN A 22 28.56 18.96 2.93
N THR A 23 29.88 18.99 3.05
CA THR A 23 30.73 20.16 2.75
C THR A 23 32.22 19.83 2.98
N GLU A 24 33.03 20.31 2.03
CA GLU A 24 34.43 20.75 2.17
C GLU A 24 35.57 19.70 2.27
N GLY A 25 36.38 19.63 1.20
CA GLY A 25 37.84 19.48 1.31
C GLY A 25 38.52 20.86 1.35
N PRO A 26 39.86 20.99 1.19
CA PRO A 26 40.92 19.97 1.12
C PRO A 26 42.19 20.30 1.96
N SER A 27 43.15 19.36 2.08
CA SER A 27 44.57 19.70 2.29
C SER A 27 45.54 18.58 1.86
N ASN A 28 46.56 18.99 1.09
CA ASN A 28 47.62 18.23 0.42
C ASN A 28 48.79 17.76 1.32
N SER A 29 49.46 16.67 0.89
CA SER A 29 50.94 16.52 0.81
C SER A 29 51.28 15.21 0.05
N ALA A 30 51.74 15.26 -1.20
CA ALA A 30 53.14 15.33 -1.68
C ALA A 30 53.84 13.96 -1.83
N ASP A 31 54.13 13.50 -3.07
CA ASP A 31 55.48 13.51 -3.65
C ASP A 31 55.58 12.90 -5.08
N GLN A 32 56.26 13.64 -5.98
CA GLN A 32 57.23 13.24 -7.04
C GLN A 32 56.81 12.26 -8.19
N ALA A 33 57.20 12.43 -9.46
CA ALA A 33 58.02 13.40 -10.19
C ALA A 33 57.93 13.15 -11.73
N SER A 34 58.35 14.15 -12.50
CA SER A 34 58.97 14.13 -13.86
C SER A 34 58.18 14.70 -15.06
N HIS A 35 58.78 15.78 -15.58
CA HIS A 35 58.50 16.67 -16.71
C HIS A 35 59.29 16.19 -17.97
N PRO A 36 59.10 16.69 -19.22
CA PRO A 36 59.33 18.12 -19.54
C PRO A 36 58.61 18.81 -20.72
N ALA A 37 58.58 20.16 -20.59
CA ALA A 37 58.76 21.24 -21.58
C ALA A 37 57.74 21.38 -22.75
N SER A 38 57.17 22.56 -23.03
CA SER A 38 57.87 23.80 -23.37
C SER A 38 56.93 25.05 -23.36
N VAL A 39 57.48 26.21 -23.00
CA VAL A 39 56.92 27.58 -22.96
C VAL A 39 57.60 28.39 -24.10
N PRO A 40 56.98 29.37 -24.81
CA PRO A 40 56.86 30.80 -24.39
C PRO A 40 55.60 31.52 -24.96
N LEU A 41 55.18 32.75 -24.64
CA LEU A 41 55.48 33.84 -23.71
C LEU A 41 54.30 34.84 -23.90
N HIS A 42 53.92 35.55 -22.84
CA HIS A 42 52.96 36.68 -22.86
C HIS A 42 53.44 37.86 -23.74
N PRO A 43 52.53 38.76 -24.15
CA PRO A 43 52.36 40.00 -23.37
C PRO A 43 50.90 40.32 -23.03
N GLN A 44 50.74 41.08 -21.95
CA GLN A 44 49.47 41.64 -21.46
C GLN A 44 48.91 42.70 -22.42
N ILE A 45 47.59 42.92 -22.39
CA ILE A 45 46.93 44.23 -22.18
C ILE A 45 45.39 44.06 -22.14
N SER A 46 44.80 44.74 -21.16
CA SER A 46 43.41 45.05 -20.81
C SER A 46 42.28 44.92 -21.86
N GLY A 47 41.09 44.58 -21.37
CA GLY A 47 39.82 44.98 -21.99
C GLY A 47 38.64 44.14 -21.54
N GLU A 48 37.81 44.70 -20.66
CA GLU A 48 36.50 44.17 -20.26
C GLU A 48 35.59 44.01 -21.49
N ALA A 49 34.94 42.85 -21.63
CA ALA A 49 33.66 42.70 -22.31
C ALA A 49 33.00 41.42 -21.80
N SER A 50 31.97 41.61 -20.98
CA SER A 50 30.96 40.63 -20.63
C SER A 50 30.36 40.01 -21.91
N GLN A 51 30.47 38.69 -22.03
CA GLN A 51 29.58 37.91 -22.88
C GLN A 51 28.81 36.98 -21.95
N ASP A 52 27.57 37.37 -21.71
CA ASP A 52 26.53 36.54 -21.13
C ASP A 52 26.45 35.26 -21.96
N SER A 53 26.92 34.14 -21.40
CA SER A 53 26.53 32.83 -21.88
C SER A 53 25.12 32.62 -21.38
N GLU A 54 24.13 32.88 -22.24
CA GLU A 54 22.80 32.33 -22.08
C GLU A 54 22.98 30.82 -21.94
N GLY A 55 22.83 30.33 -20.70
CA GLY A 55 22.60 28.93 -20.45
C GLY A 55 21.28 28.63 -21.14
N GLU A 56 21.35 27.80 -22.16
CA GLU A 56 20.19 27.06 -22.63
C GLU A 56 19.77 26.18 -21.45
N ASP A 57 18.90 26.70 -20.59
CA ASP A 57 18.05 25.88 -19.75
C ASP A 57 17.23 25.05 -20.74
N SER A 58 17.71 23.84 -21.01
CA SER A 58 16.86 22.80 -21.56
C SER A 58 15.85 22.49 -20.46
N ASP A 59 14.75 23.23 -20.46
CA ASP A 59 13.48 22.78 -19.93
C ASP A 59 13.13 21.49 -20.69
N GLU A 60 13.79 20.38 -20.33
CA GLU A 60 13.32 19.04 -20.65
C GLU A 60 11.96 18.95 -19.97
N ASP A 61 10.92 19.20 -20.77
CA ASP A 61 9.50 19.16 -20.46
C ASP A 61 9.24 18.38 -19.17
N ALA A 62 9.17 19.09 -18.04
CA ALA A 62 8.69 18.52 -16.80
C ALA A 62 7.22 18.17 -17.06
N GLU A 63 6.98 16.93 -17.50
CA GLU A 63 5.66 16.48 -17.90
C GLU A 63 4.74 16.66 -16.71
N GLU A 64 3.78 17.57 -16.89
CA GLU A 64 2.83 17.95 -15.86
C GLU A 64 2.05 16.70 -15.41
N LEU A 65 2.11 16.40 -14.11
CA LEU A 65 1.27 15.37 -13.51
C LEU A 65 -0.19 15.85 -13.57
N ILE A 66 -0.98 15.25 -14.44
CA ILE A 66 -2.40 15.58 -14.61
C ILE A 66 -3.23 14.50 -13.94
N LEU A 67 -4.11 14.92 -13.01
CA LEU A 67 -5.12 14.06 -12.42
C LEU A 67 -6.50 14.31 -13.05
N ASP A 68 -7.31 13.26 -13.13
CA ASP A 68 -8.70 13.34 -13.59
C ASP A 68 -9.65 13.88 -12.50
N GLU A 69 -10.95 13.98 -12.81
CA GLU A 69 -11.98 14.50 -11.88
C GLU A 69 -12.15 13.65 -10.61
N ASP A 70 -11.70 12.40 -10.64
CA ASP A 70 -11.68 11.51 -9.49
C ASP A 70 -10.33 11.58 -8.75
N GLY A 71 -9.30 12.27 -9.26
CA GLY A 71 -7.97 12.31 -8.65
C GLY A 71 -7.10 11.10 -9.00
N ARG A 72 -7.32 10.46 -10.15
CA ARG A 72 -6.43 9.42 -10.71
C ARG A 72 -5.53 10.00 -11.79
N ILE A 73 -4.42 9.34 -12.08
CA ILE A 73 -3.54 9.72 -13.20
C ILE A 73 -4.35 9.73 -14.50
N PHE A 74 -4.35 10.87 -15.19
CA PHE A 74 -4.98 11.04 -16.48
C PHE A 74 -4.13 10.41 -17.60
N GLY A 75 -4.77 9.92 -18.66
CA GLY A 75 -4.09 9.36 -19.83
C GLY A 75 -4.56 7.95 -20.21
N PRO A 76 -4.59 6.99 -19.27
CA PRO A 76 -5.03 5.64 -19.56
C PRO A 76 -6.47 5.65 -20.09
N SER A 77 -6.72 4.91 -21.16
CA SER A 77 -8.05 4.85 -21.79
C SER A 77 -8.50 3.41 -22.00
N GLY A 78 -9.78 3.15 -21.79
CA GLY A 78 -10.36 1.80 -21.79
C GLY A 78 -11.18 1.55 -20.53
N ALA A 79 -11.66 0.33 -20.36
CA ALA A 79 -12.46 -0.03 -19.19
C ALA A 79 -11.53 -0.54 -18.07
N ILE A 80 -11.07 0.38 -17.22
CA ILE A 80 -10.37 0.02 -15.97
C ILE A 80 -11.42 -0.31 -14.90
N ASP A 81 -11.31 -1.49 -14.28
CA ASP A 81 -12.26 -1.93 -13.25
C ASP A 81 -11.78 -1.56 -11.84
N TYR A 82 -12.25 -0.42 -11.35
CA TYR A 82 -11.96 0.07 -10.00
C TYR A 82 -12.82 -0.60 -8.91
N THR A 83 -13.78 -1.45 -9.27
CA THR A 83 -14.62 -2.12 -8.27
C THR A 83 -13.83 -3.19 -7.52
N PHE A 84 -14.23 -3.48 -6.28
CA PHE A 84 -13.65 -4.61 -5.56
C PHE A 84 -13.93 -5.92 -6.30
N ARG A 85 -12.87 -6.65 -6.66
CA ARG A 85 -12.95 -7.99 -7.23
C ARG A 85 -12.21 -8.99 -6.34
N ALA A 86 -12.72 -10.22 -6.33
CA ALA A 86 -12.09 -11.35 -5.66
C ALA A 86 -12.07 -12.56 -6.60
N TYR A 87 -11.01 -13.34 -6.53
CA TYR A 87 -10.76 -14.49 -7.40
C TYR A 87 -10.17 -15.63 -6.54
N ASP A 88 -11.00 -16.56 -6.07
CA ASP A 88 -10.60 -17.64 -5.15
C ASP A 88 -9.67 -18.67 -5.78
N HIS A 89 -9.63 -18.73 -7.12
CA HIS A 89 -8.81 -19.65 -7.89
C HIS A 89 -8.04 -18.89 -8.96
N PHE A 90 -7.35 -17.82 -8.55
CA PHE A 90 -6.55 -17.00 -9.44
C PHE A 90 -5.25 -17.72 -9.80
N LEU A 91 -4.41 -18.05 -8.80
CA LEU A 91 -3.20 -18.83 -9.00
C LEU A 91 -3.49 -20.34 -8.96
N GLN A 92 -3.96 -20.88 -10.09
CA GLN A 92 -4.15 -22.33 -10.28
C GLN A 92 -2.85 -22.99 -10.74
N LEU A 93 -1.93 -23.21 -9.81
CA LEU A 93 -0.68 -23.90 -10.10
C LEU A 93 -0.95 -25.39 -10.39
N LYS A 94 -0.50 -25.88 -11.55
CA LYS A 94 -0.67 -27.27 -12.00
C LYS A 94 0.14 -28.21 -11.09
N ASP A 95 -0.43 -28.63 -9.96
CA ASP A 95 -0.10 -29.87 -9.21
C ASP A 95 -0.80 -29.91 -7.83
N VAL A 96 -2.08 -29.52 -7.77
CA VAL A 96 -2.88 -29.61 -6.53
C VAL A 96 -3.40 -31.04 -6.36
N ARG A 97 -2.52 -32.01 -6.11
CA ARG A 97 -2.95 -33.30 -5.55
C ARG A 97 -3.14 -33.13 -4.04
N ARG A 98 -4.39 -32.93 -3.61
CA ARG A 98 -4.90 -33.08 -2.22
C ARG A 98 -4.04 -32.43 -1.12
N GLY A 99 -4.35 -31.18 -0.78
CA GLY A 99 -4.18 -30.65 0.58
C GLY A 99 -2.76 -30.40 1.09
N LYS A 100 -1.74 -30.39 0.23
CA LYS A 100 -0.41 -29.84 0.51
C LYS A 100 -0.16 -28.65 -0.42
N HIS A 101 0.62 -27.67 0.02
CA HIS A 101 1.20 -26.67 -0.88
C HIS A 101 1.81 -27.43 -2.06
N SER A 102 1.44 -27.07 -3.29
CA SER A 102 2.16 -27.63 -4.44
C SER A 102 3.65 -27.30 -4.27
N ALA A 103 4.53 -28.15 -4.80
CA ALA A 103 5.96 -27.89 -4.75
C ALA A 103 6.29 -26.48 -5.25
N VAL A 104 5.51 -26.00 -6.24
CA VAL A 104 5.56 -24.64 -6.80
C VAL A 104 5.19 -23.56 -5.79
N MET A 105 4.13 -23.74 -4.99
CA MET A 105 3.72 -22.75 -3.99
C MET A 105 4.73 -22.65 -2.84
N SER A 106 5.24 -23.78 -2.34
CA SER A 106 6.30 -23.76 -1.31
C SER A 106 7.54 -23.03 -1.79
N GLN A 107 7.84 -23.21 -3.06
CA GLN A 107 8.90 -22.52 -3.74
C GLN A 107 8.64 -21.01 -3.83
N LEU A 108 7.47 -20.57 -4.32
CA LEU A 108 7.09 -19.15 -4.35
C LEU A 108 7.23 -18.49 -2.97
N ILE A 109 6.77 -19.17 -1.92
CA ILE A 109 6.92 -18.70 -0.54
C ILE A 109 8.40 -18.55 -0.17
N SER A 110 9.27 -19.49 -0.57
CA SER A 110 10.71 -19.39 -0.33
C SER A 110 11.34 -18.19 -1.06
N ASP A 111 10.92 -17.88 -2.29
CA ASP A 111 11.40 -16.68 -3.00
C ASP A 111 10.91 -15.42 -2.29
N CYS A 112 9.65 -15.41 -1.84
CA CYS A 112 9.09 -14.33 -1.05
C CYS A 112 9.89 -14.07 0.24
N GLU A 113 10.27 -15.12 0.97
CA GLU A 113 11.12 -15.01 2.15
C GLU A 113 12.51 -14.41 1.82
N ALA A 114 13.07 -14.72 0.64
CA ALA A 114 14.37 -14.23 0.22
C ALA A 114 14.40 -12.73 -0.14
N VAL A 115 13.24 -12.12 -0.47
CA VAL A 115 13.11 -10.68 -0.78
C VAL A 115 12.15 -9.94 0.15
N PHE A 116 11.94 -10.47 1.36
CA PHE A 116 11.22 -9.73 2.38
C PHE A 116 12.16 -8.69 3.04
N VAL A 117 12.37 -7.57 2.33
CA VAL A 117 13.38 -6.54 2.64
C VAL A 117 12.79 -5.15 2.94
N GLU A 118 11.51 -5.06 3.34
CA GLU A 118 10.82 -3.80 3.70
C GLU A 118 10.82 -2.70 2.61
N GLN A 119 10.96 -3.10 1.35
CA GLN A 119 10.88 -2.20 0.19
C GLN A 119 10.01 -2.84 -0.89
N SER A 120 9.46 -2.01 -1.77
CA SER A 120 8.84 -2.44 -3.02
C SER A 120 9.83 -2.36 -4.19
N PHE A 121 9.47 -3.01 -5.30
CA PHE A 121 10.23 -3.02 -6.52
C PHE A 121 9.32 -2.65 -7.70
N PHE A 122 9.86 -2.00 -8.71
CA PHE A 122 9.13 -1.68 -9.94
C PHE A 122 9.53 -2.61 -11.09
N LEU A 123 8.54 -3.13 -11.80
CA LEU A 123 8.70 -3.82 -13.07
C LEU A 123 8.01 -3.00 -14.17
N PRO A 124 8.77 -2.27 -15.00
CA PRO A 124 8.20 -1.53 -16.12
C PRO A 124 7.46 -2.45 -17.10
N ALA A 125 6.36 -1.97 -17.68
CA ALA A 125 5.50 -2.74 -18.57
C ALA A 125 6.20 -3.17 -19.86
N ASN A 126 7.23 -2.42 -20.29
CA ASN A 126 8.05 -2.71 -21.46
C ASN A 126 9.28 -3.60 -21.17
N ILE A 127 9.46 -4.07 -19.94
CA ILE A 127 10.59 -4.92 -19.52
C ILE A 127 10.13 -6.37 -19.30
N SER A 128 11.00 -7.32 -19.70
CA SER A 128 10.77 -8.75 -19.46
C SER A 128 11.17 -9.17 -18.04
N PRO A 129 10.41 -10.06 -17.39
CA PRO A 129 10.73 -10.52 -16.04
C PRO A 129 11.97 -11.41 -16.05
N ARG A 130 12.86 -11.21 -15.06
CA ARG A 130 14.08 -12.01 -14.85
C ARG A 130 13.80 -13.16 -13.88
N THR A 131 12.94 -12.92 -12.90
CA THR A 131 12.59 -13.88 -11.83
C THR A 131 11.14 -14.34 -11.91
N THR A 132 10.81 -15.41 -11.17
CA THR A 132 9.44 -15.88 -11.06
C THR A 132 8.52 -14.86 -10.36
N LEU A 133 9.05 -14.08 -9.41
CA LEU A 133 8.26 -13.04 -8.73
C LEU A 133 7.94 -11.87 -9.68
N GLU A 134 8.91 -11.42 -10.48
CA GLU A 134 8.64 -10.44 -11.54
C GLU A 134 7.67 -11.00 -12.57
N GLN A 135 7.77 -12.29 -12.92
CA GLN A 135 6.81 -12.93 -13.83
C GLN A 135 5.39 -12.93 -13.24
N LEU A 136 5.25 -13.15 -11.94
CA LEU A 136 3.97 -13.05 -11.25
C LEU A 136 3.43 -11.62 -11.27
N ALA A 137 4.27 -10.62 -10.99
CA ALA A 137 3.91 -9.21 -11.08
C ALA A 137 3.44 -8.82 -12.50
N GLN A 138 4.21 -9.20 -13.53
CA GLN A 138 3.84 -8.97 -14.93
C GLN A 138 2.51 -9.66 -15.30
N THR A 139 2.29 -10.88 -14.82
CA THR A 139 1.05 -11.62 -15.10
C THR A 139 -0.17 -10.94 -14.46
N ILE A 140 -0.02 -10.42 -13.24
CA ILE A 140 -1.07 -9.66 -12.55
C ILE A 140 -1.33 -8.34 -13.27
N PHE A 141 -0.27 -7.63 -13.67
CA PHE A 141 -0.40 -6.40 -14.45
C PHE A 141 -1.14 -6.63 -15.76
N ALA A 142 -0.70 -7.59 -16.57
CA ALA A 142 -1.35 -7.92 -17.84
C ALA A 142 -2.81 -8.36 -17.68
N PHE A 143 -3.18 -8.99 -16.55
CA PHE A 143 -4.56 -9.35 -16.25
C PHE A 143 -5.43 -8.11 -16.02
N HIS A 144 -4.95 -7.12 -15.26
CA HIS A 144 -5.72 -5.92 -14.93
C HIS A 144 -5.68 -4.84 -16.01
N THR A 145 -4.73 -4.92 -16.94
CA THR A 145 -4.61 -3.98 -18.07
C THR A 145 -5.13 -4.56 -19.39
N GLU A 146 -5.79 -5.71 -19.37
CA GLU A 146 -6.40 -6.31 -20.55
C GLU A 146 -7.40 -5.34 -21.20
N GLY A 147 -7.10 -4.90 -22.43
CA GLY A 147 -7.96 -3.97 -23.17
C GLY A 147 -7.84 -2.50 -22.77
N VAL A 148 -6.87 -2.14 -21.92
CA VAL A 148 -6.54 -0.76 -21.55
C VAL A 148 -5.41 -0.26 -22.44
N ASN A 149 -5.55 0.94 -22.98
CA ASN A 149 -4.47 1.65 -23.67
C ASN A 149 -3.75 2.55 -22.66
N TYR A 150 -2.44 2.41 -22.59
CA TYR A 150 -1.56 3.15 -21.69
C TYR A 150 -0.16 3.28 -22.35
N ASN A 151 0.62 4.23 -21.89
CA ASN A 151 2.02 4.42 -22.22
C ASN A 151 2.89 3.38 -21.48
N GLN A 152 3.42 2.39 -22.21
CA GLN A 152 4.23 1.32 -21.63
C GLN A 152 5.54 1.79 -21.01
N GLU A 153 6.07 2.94 -21.40
CA GLU A 153 7.33 3.50 -20.87
C GLU A 153 7.13 4.15 -19.49
N LYS A 154 5.88 4.54 -19.18
CA LYS A 154 5.47 5.14 -17.91
C LYS A 154 4.48 4.26 -17.15
N SER A 155 4.45 2.97 -17.43
CA SER A 155 3.51 2.07 -16.76
C SER A 155 4.24 0.86 -16.26
N GLY A 156 3.71 0.23 -15.23
CA GLY A 156 4.31 -0.97 -14.70
C GLY A 156 3.65 -1.47 -13.43
N ALA A 157 4.28 -2.51 -12.89
CA ALA A 157 3.89 -3.15 -11.66
C ALA A 157 4.87 -2.76 -10.56
N GLU A 158 4.41 -2.01 -9.58
CA GLU A 158 5.10 -1.95 -8.29
C GLU A 158 4.68 -3.20 -7.50
N TRP A 159 5.64 -3.96 -6.97
CA TRP A 159 5.34 -5.20 -6.25
C TRP A 159 6.23 -5.38 -5.03
N TRP A 160 5.68 -6.07 -4.02
CA TRP A 160 6.39 -6.39 -2.79
C TRP A 160 5.79 -7.62 -2.11
N VAL A 161 6.47 -8.07 -1.06
CA VAL A 161 6.08 -9.22 -0.27
C VAL A 161 5.73 -8.78 1.15
N GLN A 162 4.66 -9.34 1.69
CA GLN A 162 4.34 -9.22 3.11
C GLN A 162 4.31 -10.61 3.75
N ILE A 163 5.09 -10.78 4.80
CA ILE A 163 5.12 -11.98 5.65
C ILE A 163 4.69 -11.58 7.06
N ARG A 164 3.73 -12.32 7.63
CA ARG A 164 3.28 -12.19 9.02
C ARG A 164 3.23 -13.54 9.73
N ARG A 165 3.64 -13.60 10.99
CA ARG A 165 3.77 -14.78 11.84
C ARG A 165 2.65 -14.77 12.88
N GLY A 166 1.96 -15.89 13.01
CA GLY A 166 0.97 -16.06 14.07
C GLY A 166 1.62 -15.96 15.44
N GLY A 167 1.13 -15.04 16.28
CA GLY A 167 1.53 -14.87 17.67
C GLY A 167 2.31 -13.58 17.94
N ASP A 168 2.65 -12.84 16.90
CA ASP A 168 3.32 -11.55 17.02
C ASP A 168 2.37 -10.41 16.61
N ASN A 169 1.88 -9.67 17.61
CA ASN A 169 0.96 -8.56 17.40
C ASN A 169 1.69 -7.32 16.85
N GLU A 170 3.02 -7.26 16.95
CA GLU A 170 3.82 -6.16 16.39
C GLU A 170 3.82 -6.19 14.86
N GLU A 171 3.38 -7.29 14.25
CA GLU A 171 3.31 -7.44 12.80
C GLU A 171 1.93 -7.06 12.21
N SER A 172 1.14 -6.23 12.88
CA SER A 172 -0.11 -5.71 12.30
C SER A 172 0.15 -4.92 11.00
N ILE A 173 -0.77 -4.94 10.04
CA ILE A 173 -0.74 -4.03 8.89
C ILE A 173 -1.76 -2.93 9.16
N GLY A 174 -1.26 -1.78 9.58
CA GLY A 174 -2.08 -0.59 9.85
C GLY A 174 -2.84 -0.11 8.62
N PHE A 175 -3.86 0.70 8.84
CA PHE A 175 -4.61 1.29 7.74
C PHE A 175 -3.79 2.37 7.03
N HIS A 176 -3.74 2.31 5.71
CA HIS A 176 -3.00 3.23 4.86
C HIS A 176 -3.66 3.31 3.46
N TRP A 177 -3.18 4.28 2.68
CA TRP A 177 -3.39 4.34 1.24
C TRP A 177 -2.07 4.02 0.57
N ASP A 178 -2.10 3.17 -0.46
CA ASP A 178 -0.94 2.98 -1.33
C ASP A 178 -0.74 4.25 -2.14
N LYS A 179 0.46 4.81 -2.13
CA LYS A 179 0.76 6.06 -2.81
C LYS A 179 2.22 6.10 -3.23
N ASP A 180 2.57 7.06 -4.07
CA ASP A 180 3.96 7.41 -4.27
C ASP A 180 4.51 8.14 -3.03
N GLU A 181 5.12 7.37 -2.13
CA GLU A 181 5.66 7.88 -0.86
C GLU A 181 6.72 8.97 -1.08
N ASP A 182 7.61 8.77 -2.05
CA ASP A 182 8.71 9.69 -2.32
C ASP A 182 8.21 11.00 -2.96
N LEU A 183 7.16 10.95 -3.78
CA LEU A 183 6.51 12.16 -4.30
C LEU A 183 5.80 12.95 -3.18
N VAL A 184 5.14 12.26 -2.26
CA VAL A 184 4.53 12.90 -1.08
C VAL A 184 5.61 13.57 -0.23
N ASP A 185 6.69 12.85 0.08
CA ASP A 185 7.77 13.37 0.93
C ASP A 185 8.52 14.56 0.29
N SER A 186 8.67 14.56 -1.04
CA SER A 186 9.44 15.58 -1.76
C SER A 186 8.62 16.78 -2.23
N GLN A 187 7.36 16.59 -2.59
CA GLN A 187 6.51 17.61 -3.22
C GLN A 187 5.15 17.82 -2.53
N GLY A 188 4.80 16.98 -1.54
CA GLY A 188 3.48 17.01 -0.90
C GLY A 188 2.33 16.56 -1.80
N LEU A 189 2.63 16.02 -2.99
CA LEU A 189 1.63 15.57 -3.95
C LEU A 189 1.27 14.10 -3.71
N ILE A 190 -0.03 13.82 -3.65
CA ILE A 190 -0.54 12.48 -3.38
C ILE A 190 -1.00 11.85 -4.70
N VAL A 191 -0.30 10.80 -5.12
CA VAL A 191 -0.66 10.00 -6.31
C VAL A 191 -0.80 8.55 -5.91
N HIS A 192 -1.86 7.91 -6.38
CA HIS A 192 -2.20 6.52 -6.08
C HIS A 192 -2.06 5.65 -7.32
N PRO A 193 -1.80 4.34 -7.15
CA PRO A 193 -1.92 3.40 -8.25
C PRO A 193 -3.37 3.37 -8.76
N GLN A 194 -3.57 2.98 -10.02
CA GLN A 194 -4.90 2.81 -10.58
C GLN A 194 -5.64 1.67 -9.87
N ILE A 195 -4.93 0.57 -9.61
CA ILE A 195 -5.46 -0.62 -8.94
C ILE A 195 -4.44 -1.12 -7.92
N SER A 196 -4.88 -1.38 -6.70
CA SER A 196 -4.11 -2.11 -5.68
C SER A 196 -4.59 -3.56 -5.60
N THR A 197 -3.66 -4.49 -5.30
CA THR A 197 -3.98 -5.91 -5.28
C THR A 197 -3.34 -6.67 -4.13
N VAL A 198 -3.97 -7.79 -3.73
CA VAL A 198 -3.39 -8.74 -2.77
C VAL A 198 -3.57 -10.16 -3.29
N THR A 199 -2.45 -10.88 -3.42
CA THR A 199 -2.44 -12.31 -3.76
C THR A 199 -1.97 -13.12 -2.56
N TYR A 200 -2.82 -14.00 -2.04
CA TYR A 200 -2.50 -14.82 -0.86
C TYR A 200 -1.78 -16.12 -1.26
N LEU A 201 -0.56 -16.30 -0.79
CA LEU A 201 0.24 -17.52 -0.99
C LEU A 201 0.11 -18.52 0.16
N THR A 202 -0.56 -18.15 1.24
CA THR A 202 -1.00 -19.02 2.33
C THR A 202 -2.48 -18.81 2.63
N ASP A 203 -3.08 -19.70 3.41
CA ASP A 203 -4.50 -19.71 3.80
C ASP A 203 -4.69 -19.30 5.28
N TYR A 204 -3.76 -18.51 5.81
CA TYR A 204 -3.73 -18.10 7.21
C TYR A 204 -3.37 -16.63 7.34
N GLY A 205 -3.82 -16.02 8.44
CA GLY A 205 -3.49 -14.65 8.81
C GLY A 205 -4.69 -13.73 8.85
N ALA A 206 -4.45 -12.50 9.30
CA ALA A 206 -5.47 -11.47 9.32
C ALA A 206 -6.05 -11.24 7.90
N PRO A 207 -7.38 -11.07 7.79
CA PRO A 207 -8.03 -10.65 6.56
C PRO A 207 -7.55 -9.28 6.12
N THR A 208 -7.61 -9.02 4.82
CA THR A 208 -7.50 -7.65 4.32
C THR A 208 -8.85 -6.96 4.46
N LEU A 209 -8.88 -5.78 5.06
CA LEU A 209 -10.03 -4.90 5.15
C LEU A 209 -9.80 -3.69 4.26
N ILE A 210 -10.75 -3.38 3.39
CA ILE A 210 -10.72 -2.28 2.42
C ILE A 210 -11.94 -1.41 2.69
N ILE A 211 -11.78 -0.09 2.71
CA ILE A 211 -12.82 0.90 3.04
C ILE A 211 -12.89 1.88 1.87
N ASP A 212 -14.11 2.23 1.44
CA ASP A 212 -14.38 3.20 0.36
C ASP A 212 -14.09 4.66 0.78
N LYS A 213 -12.95 4.89 1.43
CA LYS A 213 -12.51 6.19 1.91
C LYS A 213 -11.26 6.63 1.16
N LEU A 214 -11.39 7.75 0.47
CA LEU A 214 -10.30 8.45 -0.21
C LEU A 214 -9.47 9.27 0.79
N PRO A 215 -8.18 9.49 0.54
CA PRO A 215 -7.40 10.43 1.33
C PRO A 215 -7.87 11.86 1.09
N PRO A 216 -7.87 12.73 2.12
CA PRO A 216 -8.01 14.17 1.92
C PRO A 216 -6.88 14.71 1.04
N SER A 217 -7.17 15.76 0.27
CA SER A 217 -6.20 16.41 -0.62
C SER A 217 -5.00 17.02 0.11
N ASP A 218 -5.18 17.41 1.37
CA ASP A 218 -4.21 18.07 2.24
C ASP A 218 -3.54 17.11 3.25
N TYR A 219 -3.86 15.81 3.20
CA TYR A 219 -3.58 14.88 4.30
C TYR A 219 -2.10 14.71 4.65
N TYR A 220 -1.21 14.91 3.68
CA TYR A 220 0.24 14.80 3.88
C TYR A 220 0.96 16.15 3.72
N SER A 221 0.22 17.25 3.59
CA SER A 221 0.81 18.59 3.55
C SER A 221 1.43 18.91 4.91
N SER A 222 2.69 19.38 4.92
CA SER A 222 3.34 19.79 6.17
C SER A 222 2.58 20.98 6.78
N PRO A 223 2.26 20.96 8.08
CA PRO A 223 1.69 22.13 8.77
C PRO A 223 2.63 23.34 8.78
N GLU A 224 3.90 23.18 8.37
CA GLU A 224 4.85 24.30 8.23
C GLU A 224 4.53 25.24 7.05
N SER A 225 3.57 24.90 6.18
CA SER A 225 3.07 25.81 5.14
C SER A 225 1.83 26.60 5.55
N GLU A 226 1.49 26.64 6.84
CA GLU A 226 0.60 27.67 7.39
C GLU A 226 1.29 29.03 7.25
N GLU A 227 1.19 29.63 6.06
CA GLU A 227 1.22 31.09 5.95
C GLU A 227 0.23 31.62 6.97
N GLU A 228 0.74 32.47 7.86
CA GLU A 228 0.03 33.09 8.97
C GLU A 228 -1.39 33.44 8.52
N ALA A 229 -2.40 32.81 9.13
CA ALA A 229 -3.79 33.15 8.88
C ALA A 229 -3.93 34.68 8.98
N GLU A 230 -4.18 35.34 7.85
CA GLU A 230 -4.41 36.77 7.84
C GLU A 230 -5.63 37.04 8.71
N VAL A 231 -5.39 37.69 9.84
CA VAL A 231 -6.44 38.09 10.77
C VAL A 231 -7.17 39.25 10.13
N ASP A 232 -8.32 38.98 9.50
CA ASP A 232 -9.21 40.03 9.03
C ASP A 232 -9.58 40.96 10.21
N GLU A 233 -9.57 42.28 9.95
CA GLU A 233 -9.78 43.36 10.94
C GLU A 233 -11.13 43.28 11.70
N ASP A 234 -12.02 42.35 11.34
CA ASP A 234 -13.36 42.21 11.89
C ASP A 234 -13.51 41.12 12.98
N GLY A 235 -12.43 40.41 13.34
CA GLY A 235 -12.41 39.55 14.54
C GLY A 235 -13.40 38.37 14.51
N ALA A 236 -13.82 37.94 13.32
CA ALA A 236 -14.46 36.66 13.12
C ALA A 236 -13.37 35.60 12.91
N GLU A 237 -13.23 34.67 13.86
CA GLU A 237 -12.55 33.40 13.60
C GLU A 237 -13.36 32.68 12.50
N GLU A 238 -13.01 32.87 11.23
CA GLU A 238 -13.28 31.81 10.25
C GLU A 238 -12.46 30.61 10.74
N ALA A 239 -13.16 29.59 11.23
CA ALA A 239 -12.53 28.34 11.57
C ALA A 239 -11.76 27.90 10.32
N ALA A 240 -10.42 27.93 10.40
CA ALA A 240 -9.56 27.32 9.41
C ALA A 240 -10.20 25.99 9.03
N GLU A 241 -10.60 25.82 7.76
CA GLU A 241 -11.16 24.57 7.29
C GLU A 241 -10.10 23.50 7.55
N GLY A 242 -10.27 22.81 8.67
CA GLY A 242 -9.16 22.17 9.36
C GLY A 242 -8.56 21.06 8.54
N PHE A 243 -7.23 20.96 8.61
CA PHE A 243 -6.43 19.85 8.10
C PHE A 243 -7.19 18.51 8.17
N GLY A 244 -7.43 17.88 7.03
CA GLY A 244 -8.13 16.60 6.95
C GLY A 244 -9.66 16.67 7.14
N SER A 245 -10.30 17.81 6.86
CA SER A 245 -11.76 17.99 6.95
C SER A 245 -12.57 16.95 6.15
N GLY A 246 -12.02 16.45 5.03
CA GLY A 246 -12.60 15.37 4.22
C GLY A 246 -12.43 13.96 4.79
N LEU A 247 -11.53 13.76 5.76
CA LEU A 247 -11.23 12.44 6.33
C LEU A 247 -12.31 11.97 7.29
N TYR A 248 -12.79 12.87 8.14
CA TYR A 248 -13.66 12.49 9.23
C TYR A 248 -15.09 12.20 8.77
N GLY A 249 -15.82 11.44 9.58
CA GLY A 249 -17.22 11.14 9.33
C GLY A 249 -17.49 9.69 8.94
N GLN A 250 -18.67 9.44 8.37
CA GLN A 250 -19.18 8.09 8.17
C GLN A 250 -18.49 7.36 7.03
N VAL A 251 -18.29 6.06 7.22
CA VAL A 251 -17.90 5.11 6.18
C VAL A 251 -19.16 4.44 5.63
N GLY A 252 -19.28 4.36 4.30
CA GLY A 252 -20.44 3.78 3.63
C GLY A 252 -20.26 2.28 3.38
N THR A 253 -19.13 1.91 2.80
CA THR A 253 -18.87 0.54 2.32
C THR A 253 -17.48 0.07 2.72
N GLY A 254 -17.35 -1.22 2.96
CA GLY A 254 -16.06 -1.85 3.06
C GLY A 254 -16.08 -3.27 2.52
N TRP A 255 -14.91 -3.86 2.35
CA TRP A 255 -14.73 -5.23 1.92
C TRP A 255 -13.81 -5.97 2.88
N TYR A 256 -14.21 -7.17 3.24
CA TYR A 256 -13.48 -8.05 4.15
C TYR A 256 -13.08 -9.30 3.39
N SER A 257 -11.78 -9.53 3.22
CA SER A 257 -11.23 -10.62 2.42
C SER A 257 -10.34 -11.53 3.26
N CYS A 258 -10.80 -12.74 3.53
CA CYS A 258 -10.01 -13.75 4.23
C CYS A 258 -8.94 -14.36 3.31
N PRO A 259 -7.72 -14.67 3.84
CA PRO A 259 -6.71 -15.40 3.09
C PRO A 259 -7.21 -16.77 2.66
N ARG A 260 -6.95 -17.12 1.39
CA ARG A 260 -7.11 -18.47 0.84
C ARG A 260 -5.97 -18.73 -0.14
N LEU A 261 -5.47 -19.96 -0.17
CA LEU A 261 -4.35 -20.34 -1.01
C LEU A 261 -4.61 -20.01 -2.49
N GLY A 262 -3.79 -19.13 -3.08
CA GLY A 262 -3.88 -18.72 -4.48
C GLY A 262 -5.01 -17.76 -4.80
N LYS A 263 -5.70 -17.23 -3.78
CA LYS A 263 -6.74 -16.20 -3.95
C LYS A 263 -6.09 -14.86 -4.28
N HIS A 264 -6.75 -14.09 -5.14
CA HIS A 264 -6.40 -12.72 -5.49
C HIS A 264 -7.57 -11.78 -5.23
N ILE A 265 -7.29 -10.57 -4.79
CA ILE A 265 -8.24 -9.46 -4.73
C ILE A 265 -7.66 -8.22 -5.39
N SER A 266 -8.53 -7.39 -5.96
CA SER A 266 -8.19 -6.08 -6.51
C SER A 266 -9.24 -5.04 -6.10
N PHE A 267 -8.82 -3.79 -5.99
CA PHE A 267 -9.65 -2.66 -5.60
C PHE A 267 -9.03 -1.35 -6.10
N ASP A 268 -9.80 -0.27 -6.09
CA ASP A 268 -9.33 1.07 -6.40
C ASP A 268 -8.12 1.44 -5.51
N GLY A 269 -7.00 1.83 -6.12
CA GLY A 269 -5.75 2.10 -5.38
C GLY A 269 -5.84 3.24 -4.37
N ARG A 270 -6.90 4.05 -4.43
CA ARG A 270 -7.16 5.17 -3.51
C ARG A 270 -7.95 4.75 -2.26
N TYR A 271 -8.29 3.47 -2.09
CA TYR A 271 -9.08 3.03 -0.94
C TYR A 271 -8.21 2.75 0.29
N LEU A 272 -8.66 3.27 1.44
CA LEU A 272 -8.04 3.01 2.74
C LEU A 272 -8.12 1.52 3.07
N HIS A 273 -7.00 0.89 3.39
CA HIS A 273 -6.99 -0.55 3.65
C HIS A 273 -5.89 -0.98 4.62
N GLY A 274 -6.04 -2.18 5.17
CA GLY A 274 -5.10 -2.77 6.11
C GLY A 274 -5.37 -4.25 6.34
N ALA A 275 -4.53 -4.89 7.16
CA ALA A 275 -4.74 -6.26 7.63
C ALA A 275 -4.45 -6.34 9.14
N PRO A 276 -5.31 -5.72 9.95
CA PRO A 276 -5.08 -5.59 11.39
C PRO A 276 -5.08 -6.96 12.09
N ALA A 277 -4.07 -7.21 12.91
CA ALA A 277 -3.86 -8.49 13.60
C ALA A 277 -5.04 -8.87 14.50
N GLU A 278 -5.78 -7.89 15.01
CA GLU A 278 -6.98 -8.04 15.84
C GLU A 278 -8.10 -8.81 15.13
N LEU A 279 -8.09 -8.86 13.80
CA LEU A 279 -9.07 -9.60 12.99
C LEU A 279 -8.73 -11.08 12.81
N LEU A 280 -7.52 -11.52 13.16
CA LEU A 280 -7.10 -12.92 13.08
C LEU A 280 -7.84 -13.80 14.11
N GLY A 281 -8.19 -13.25 15.27
CA GLY A 281 -8.65 -14.02 16.43
C GLY A 281 -7.47 -14.68 17.16
N GLU A 282 -7.62 -15.94 17.56
CA GLU A 282 -6.53 -16.68 18.22
C GLU A 282 -5.41 -17.01 17.24
N ALA A 283 -4.23 -16.43 17.46
CA ALA A 283 -3.08 -16.71 16.65
C ALA A 283 -2.52 -18.12 16.90
N VAL A 284 -2.18 -18.81 15.81
CA VAL A 284 -1.54 -20.12 15.82
C VAL A 284 -0.02 -19.95 15.60
N PRO A 285 0.81 -20.24 16.62
CA PRO A 285 2.26 -20.12 16.50
C PRO A 285 2.83 -20.91 15.32
N GLY A 286 3.77 -20.30 14.60
CA GLY A 286 4.48 -20.93 13.48
C GLY A 286 3.73 -20.97 12.15
N ARG A 287 2.48 -20.48 12.08
CA ARG A 287 1.79 -20.26 10.80
C ARG A 287 2.15 -18.90 10.22
N LEU A 288 2.26 -18.84 8.89
CA LEU A 288 2.59 -17.63 8.15
C LEU A 288 1.40 -17.15 7.31
N ARG A 289 1.18 -15.83 7.32
CA ARG A 289 0.48 -15.11 6.26
C ARG A 289 1.53 -14.65 5.27
N VAL A 290 1.49 -15.17 4.05
CA VAL A 290 2.35 -14.70 2.96
C VAL A 290 1.46 -14.13 1.87
N SER A 291 1.64 -12.85 1.57
CA SER A 291 0.96 -12.19 0.47
C SER A 291 1.96 -11.55 -0.49
N PHE A 292 1.65 -11.65 -1.77
CA PHE A 292 2.34 -10.96 -2.86
C PHE A 292 1.41 -9.84 -3.35
N LEU A 293 1.90 -8.61 -3.28
CA LEU A 293 1.12 -7.42 -3.59
C LEU A 293 1.65 -6.79 -4.86
N VAL A 294 0.73 -6.25 -5.66
CA VAL A 294 1.05 -5.55 -6.89
C VAL A 294 0.15 -4.34 -7.02
N ASN A 295 0.75 -3.17 -7.13
CA ASN A 295 0.12 -1.92 -7.52
C ASN A 295 0.28 -1.73 -9.03
N ILE A 296 -0.83 -1.40 -9.69
CA ILE A 296 -0.90 -1.19 -11.13
C ILE A 296 -0.80 0.30 -11.41
N TRP A 297 0.34 0.71 -11.95
CA TRP A 297 0.61 2.09 -12.32
C TRP A 297 0.49 2.24 -13.85
N LEU A 298 -0.35 3.18 -14.29
CA LEU A 298 -0.58 3.45 -15.71
C LEU A 298 -0.34 4.94 -15.98
N ASP A 299 0.45 5.21 -17.01
CA ASP A 299 0.89 6.53 -17.46
C ASP A 299 1.64 7.35 -16.40
N TYR A 300 2.12 6.69 -15.35
CA TYR A 300 2.97 7.21 -14.29
C TYR A 300 3.91 6.12 -13.76
N THR A 301 5.17 6.49 -13.50
CA THR A 301 6.15 5.63 -12.80
C THR A 301 6.38 6.21 -11.41
N PRO A 302 6.11 5.47 -10.32
CA PRO A 302 6.35 5.96 -8.97
C PRO A 302 7.83 6.21 -8.72
N THR A 303 8.15 7.27 -7.97
CA THR A 303 9.52 7.79 -7.84
C THR A 303 10.43 6.94 -6.95
N GLY A 304 9.88 6.30 -5.91
CA GLY A 304 10.65 5.52 -4.95
C GLY A 304 11.03 4.08 -5.37
N PRO A 305 10.08 3.26 -5.88
CA PRO A 305 10.34 1.86 -6.15
C PRO A 305 11.33 1.64 -7.31
N GLU A 306 12.46 1.00 -7.02
CA GLU A 306 13.48 0.66 -8.03
C GLU A 306 13.25 -0.73 -8.65
N ILE A 307 13.87 -0.97 -9.81
CA ILE A 307 13.93 -2.31 -10.39
C ILE A 307 14.63 -3.26 -9.42
N LEU A 308 14.17 -4.52 -9.32
CA LEU A 308 14.77 -5.53 -8.45
C LEU A 308 16.31 -5.60 -8.66
N PRO A 309 17.13 -5.38 -7.61
CA PRO A 309 18.58 -5.34 -7.74
C PRO A 309 19.20 -6.66 -8.19
N ASP A 310 20.29 -6.58 -8.96
CA ASP A 310 20.97 -7.74 -9.53
C ASP A 310 21.55 -8.66 -8.44
N GLU A 311 21.86 -8.13 -7.25
CA GLU A 311 22.36 -8.86 -6.09
C GLU A 311 21.34 -9.87 -5.53
N LEU A 312 20.04 -9.64 -5.76
CA LEU A 312 18.97 -10.52 -5.31
C LEU A 312 18.64 -11.60 -6.34
N LEU A 313 19.05 -11.45 -7.62
CA LEU A 313 18.74 -12.44 -8.66
C LEU A 313 19.23 -13.87 -8.34
N PRO A 314 20.43 -14.08 -7.76
CA PRO A 314 20.91 -15.42 -7.43
C PRO A 314 20.12 -16.13 -6.32
N THR A 315 19.35 -15.40 -5.51
CA THR A 315 18.53 -15.98 -4.43
C THR A 315 17.14 -16.41 -4.93
N LEU A 316 16.79 -16.03 -6.16
CA LEU A 316 15.46 -16.21 -6.73
C LEU A 316 15.48 -17.15 -7.92
N ARG A 317 14.31 -17.73 -8.19
CA ARG A 317 14.18 -18.66 -9.31
C ARG A 317 13.88 -17.90 -10.59
N PRO A 318 14.54 -18.25 -11.72
CA PRO A 318 14.38 -17.54 -12.98
C PRO A 318 12.94 -17.62 -13.49
N ALA A 319 12.53 -16.62 -14.28
CA ALA A 319 11.24 -16.61 -14.94
C ALA A 319 11.02 -17.88 -15.78
N GLY A 320 9.78 -18.38 -15.83
CA GLY A 320 9.39 -19.57 -16.57
C GLY A 320 9.62 -20.90 -15.84
N LEU A 321 10.35 -20.94 -14.72
CA LEU A 321 10.67 -22.20 -14.04
C LEU A 321 9.45 -22.85 -13.35
N LEU A 322 8.49 -22.04 -12.89
CA LEU A 322 7.34 -22.50 -12.11
C LEU A 322 6.03 -22.66 -12.86
N GLY A 323 6.06 -22.45 -14.18
CA GLY A 323 4.84 -22.54 -14.98
C GLY A 323 3.75 -21.56 -14.51
N ILE A 324 4.15 -20.41 -13.95
CA ILE A 324 3.25 -19.27 -13.82
C ILE A 324 2.73 -18.98 -15.23
N PRO A 325 1.40 -19.05 -15.46
CA PRO A 325 0.87 -18.86 -16.79
C PRO A 325 1.15 -17.43 -17.24
N ALA A 326 1.45 -17.24 -18.52
CA ALA A 326 1.68 -15.90 -19.08
C ALA A 326 0.42 -15.01 -19.04
N SER A 327 -0.75 -15.60 -18.80
CA SER A 327 -2.00 -14.88 -18.59
C SER A 327 -2.98 -15.68 -17.72
N LEU A 328 -3.87 -14.95 -17.06
CA LEU A 328 -4.90 -15.45 -16.15
C LEU A 328 -6.33 -15.23 -16.66
N HIS A 329 -6.54 -15.10 -17.98
CA HIS A 329 -7.88 -14.87 -18.60
C HIS A 329 -8.99 -15.83 -18.16
N ALA A 330 -8.66 -17.01 -17.61
CA ALA A 330 -9.65 -17.98 -17.10
C ALA A 330 -10.07 -17.73 -15.65
N ALA A 331 -9.49 -16.76 -14.95
CA ALA A 331 -9.83 -16.42 -13.57
C ALA A 331 -11.28 -15.94 -13.50
N LYS A 332 -12.09 -16.62 -12.69
CA LYS A 332 -13.50 -16.27 -12.50
C LYS A 332 -13.66 -15.48 -11.23
N GLN A 333 -14.43 -14.39 -11.31
CA GLN A 333 -14.84 -13.64 -10.14
C GLN A 333 -15.52 -14.60 -9.13
N ALA A 334 -15.00 -14.60 -7.91
CA ALA A 334 -15.56 -15.33 -6.79
C ALA A 334 -16.85 -14.67 -6.32
N ALA A 335 -17.72 -15.46 -5.69
CA ALA A 335 -18.90 -14.92 -5.06
C ALA A 335 -18.51 -14.05 -3.85
N VAL A 336 -19.04 -12.84 -3.79
CA VAL A 336 -18.90 -11.92 -2.65
C VAL A 336 -20.24 -11.88 -1.93
N GLN A 337 -20.23 -12.15 -0.62
CA GLN A 337 -21.46 -12.10 0.18
C GLN A 337 -21.65 -10.69 0.75
N THR A 338 -22.73 -10.01 0.34
CA THR A 338 -23.10 -8.73 0.93
C THR A 338 -23.72 -8.93 2.31
N LEU A 339 -23.23 -8.16 3.29
CA LEU A 339 -23.69 -8.11 4.67
C LEU A 339 -24.13 -6.68 4.99
N ASN A 340 -25.41 -6.53 5.32
CA ASN A 340 -25.94 -5.28 5.87
C ASN A 340 -25.55 -5.18 7.35
N VAL A 341 -24.75 -4.18 7.70
CA VAL A 341 -24.27 -3.97 9.06
C VAL A 341 -25.09 -2.86 9.72
N ARG A 342 -25.66 -3.15 10.88
CA ARG A 342 -26.35 -2.18 11.73
C ARG A 342 -25.67 -2.15 13.10
N SER A 343 -25.24 -0.99 13.55
CA SER A 343 -25.05 -0.76 14.99
C SER A 343 -26.42 -0.54 15.60
N GLY A 344 -26.67 -1.15 16.76
CA GLY A 344 -27.86 -0.90 17.56
C GLY A 344 -27.45 -0.56 18.98
N LYS A 345 -27.57 0.71 19.38
CA LYS A 345 -27.86 1.02 20.78
C LYS A 345 -29.26 0.47 21.05
N HIS A 346 -29.40 -0.54 21.89
CA HIS A 346 -30.71 -0.88 22.42
C HIS A 346 -31.23 0.31 23.24
N THR A 347 -32.18 1.06 22.70
CA THR A 347 -33.27 1.56 23.54
C THR A 347 -34.27 0.41 23.63
N GLU A 348 -34.42 -0.16 24.83
CA GLU A 348 -35.50 -1.08 25.13
C GLU A 348 -36.85 -0.38 24.91
N GLU A 349 -37.47 -0.57 23.75
CA GLU A 349 -38.92 -0.46 23.62
C GLU A 349 -39.45 -1.84 23.22
N GLU A 350 -40.01 -2.53 24.21
CA GLU A 350 -40.86 -3.70 24.01
C GLU A 350 -42.10 -3.29 23.19
N CYS A 351 -42.26 -3.85 21.99
CA CYS A 351 -43.58 -3.97 21.39
C CYS A 351 -43.66 -5.19 20.47
N GLY A 352 -44.59 -6.10 20.76
CA GLY A 352 -45.13 -7.05 19.78
C GLY A 352 -44.90 -8.51 20.07
N THR A 353 -45.87 -9.12 20.74
CA THR A 353 -46.05 -10.55 21.01
C THR A 353 -46.16 -11.39 19.73
N THR A 354 -45.05 -11.91 19.19
CA THR A 354 -45.05 -13.18 18.43
C THR A 354 -43.70 -13.92 18.56
N PRO A 355 -43.68 -15.23 18.86
CA PRO A 355 -42.44 -15.99 18.93
C PRO A 355 -41.97 -16.34 17.51
N ARG A 356 -41.14 -15.49 16.92
CA ARG A 356 -40.31 -15.89 15.77
C ARG A 356 -39.10 -16.67 16.29
N PRO A 357 -38.62 -17.70 15.56
CA PRO A 357 -37.41 -18.41 15.97
C PRO A 357 -36.28 -17.38 16.09
N LYS A 358 -35.62 -17.38 17.25
CA LYS A 358 -34.49 -16.50 17.56
C LYS A 358 -33.39 -16.77 16.52
N ALA A 359 -33.41 -16.06 15.41
CA ALA A 359 -32.21 -15.88 14.62
C ALA A 359 -31.20 -15.25 15.59
N CYS A 360 -30.10 -15.96 15.83
CA CYS A 360 -29.00 -15.45 16.63
C CYS A 360 -28.45 -14.24 15.87
N PHE A 361 -29.03 -13.06 16.10
CA PHE A 361 -28.51 -11.80 15.62
C PHE A 361 -27.26 -11.54 16.46
N LEU A 362 -26.14 -12.15 16.08
CA LEU A 362 -24.84 -11.84 16.65
C LEU A 362 -24.62 -10.35 16.38
N GLN A 363 -24.70 -9.55 17.44
CA GLN A 363 -24.53 -8.11 17.32
C GLN A 363 -23.10 -7.85 16.84
N PRO A 364 -22.91 -7.00 15.82
CA PRO A 364 -21.57 -6.65 15.39
C PRO A 364 -20.85 -5.95 16.54
N ARG A 365 -19.59 -6.33 16.77
CA ARG A 365 -18.72 -5.66 17.74
C ARG A 365 -18.04 -4.50 17.02
N THR A 366 -18.18 -3.30 17.56
CA THR A 366 -17.39 -2.16 17.08
C THR A 366 -15.92 -2.39 17.43
N MET A 367 -15.07 -2.40 16.41
CA MET A 367 -13.62 -2.46 16.53
C MET A 367 -13.04 -1.12 16.07
N SER A 368 -11.98 -0.69 16.74
CA SER A 368 -11.33 0.59 16.50
C SER A 368 -9.87 0.35 16.13
N PHE A 369 -9.43 1.00 15.06
CA PHE A 369 -8.11 0.83 14.49
C PHE A 369 -7.43 2.20 14.40
N PRO A 370 -6.45 2.49 15.26
CA PRO A 370 -5.61 3.67 15.12
C PRO A 370 -4.84 3.62 13.80
N PHE A 371 -4.72 4.77 13.13
CA PHE A 371 -3.93 4.94 11.92
C PHE A 371 -3.55 6.42 11.71
N GLY A 372 -2.66 6.67 10.76
CA GLY A 372 -2.15 8.01 10.47
C GLY A 372 -0.70 7.95 9.97
N PRO A 373 -0.13 9.06 9.50
CA PRO A 373 1.29 9.15 9.16
C PRO A 373 2.23 8.62 10.26
N TYR A 374 1.89 8.87 11.52
CA TYR A 374 2.57 8.39 12.72
C TYR A 374 1.80 7.25 13.43
N GLY A 375 0.78 6.71 12.77
CA GLY A 375 0.02 5.51 13.16
C GLY A 375 -1.05 5.71 14.22
N THR A 376 -1.29 6.92 14.72
CA THR A 376 -2.16 7.15 15.89
C THR A 376 -3.02 8.41 15.82
N GLU A 377 -3.00 9.17 14.74
CA GLU A 377 -3.68 10.47 14.64
C GLU A 377 -5.19 10.33 14.42
N HIS A 378 -5.60 9.21 13.82
CA HIS A 378 -6.98 8.92 13.48
C HIS A 378 -7.38 7.55 14.01
N VAL A 379 -8.69 7.37 14.20
CA VAL A 379 -9.27 6.10 14.60
C VAL A 379 -10.37 5.73 13.62
N LEU A 380 -10.17 4.62 12.91
CA LEU A 380 -11.22 3.97 12.11
C LEU A 380 -12.03 3.06 13.02
N SER A 381 -13.30 3.40 13.26
CA SER A 381 -14.23 2.58 14.03
C SER A 381 -15.20 1.88 13.10
N LEU A 382 -15.33 0.56 13.22
CA LEU A 382 -16.18 -0.26 12.36
C LEU A 382 -16.96 -1.30 13.18
N PRO A 383 -18.31 -1.34 13.06
CA PRO A 383 -19.10 -2.45 13.59
C PRO A 383 -18.87 -3.69 12.73
N LEU A 384 -18.05 -4.63 13.18
CA LEU A 384 -17.72 -5.82 12.41
C LEU A 384 -18.49 -7.05 12.90
N PRO A 385 -19.22 -7.77 12.01
CA PRO A 385 -19.89 -9.01 12.37
C PRO A 385 -18.90 -10.20 12.31
N SER A 386 -17.75 -10.09 12.97
CA SER A 386 -16.60 -11.00 12.83
C SER A 386 -16.96 -12.48 13.10
N GLU A 387 -17.79 -12.76 14.10
CA GLU A 387 -18.26 -14.13 14.39
C GLU A 387 -19.12 -14.70 13.25
N LYS A 388 -20.00 -13.87 12.67
CA LYS A 388 -20.83 -14.26 11.53
C LYS A 388 -19.97 -14.49 10.28
N ILE A 389 -18.99 -13.62 10.06
CA ILE A 389 -18.02 -13.78 8.97
C ILE A 389 -17.22 -15.07 9.14
N ALA A 390 -16.69 -15.34 10.33
CA ALA A 390 -15.96 -16.57 10.65
C ALA A 390 -16.85 -17.81 10.46
N ALA A 391 -18.09 -17.77 10.93
CA ALA A 391 -19.06 -18.85 10.75
C ALA A 391 -19.33 -19.11 9.26
N ILE A 392 -19.55 -18.08 8.45
CA ILE A 392 -19.79 -18.25 6.99
C ILE A 392 -18.53 -18.74 6.29
N ASN A 393 -17.36 -18.16 6.58
CA ASN A 393 -16.10 -18.57 5.95
C ASN A 393 -15.73 -20.02 6.28
N SER A 394 -15.99 -20.50 7.50
CA SER A 394 -15.72 -21.89 7.89
C SER A 394 -16.51 -22.93 7.08
N THR A 395 -17.60 -22.54 6.43
CA THR A 395 -18.31 -23.42 5.47
C THR A 395 -17.55 -23.61 4.15
N GLY A 396 -16.53 -22.80 3.88
CA GLY A 396 -15.82 -22.75 2.60
C GLY A 396 -16.55 -21.98 1.50
N THR A 397 -17.81 -21.58 1.70
CA THR A 397 -18.66 -21.01 0.64
C THR A 397 -18.21 -19.63 0.18
N TYR A 398 -17.85 -18.74 1.11
CA TYR A 398 -17.44 -17.36 0.81
C TYR A 398 -16.12 -17.03 1.50
N SER A 399 -15.23 -16.37 0.78
CA SER A 399 -13.93 -15.89 1.28
C SER A 399 -13.86 -14.37 1.40
N SER A 400 -14.79 -13.67 0.74
CA SER A 400 -14.86 -12.21 0.67
C SER A 400 -16.28 -11.74 0.93
N PHE A 401 -16.40 -10.63 1.63
CA PHE A 401 -17.67 -10.05 2.08
C PHE A 401 -17.69 -8.56 1.78
N GLU A 402 -18.79 -8.08 1.23
CA GLU A 402 -19.08 -6.65 1.12
C GLU A 402 -19.85 -6.24 2.38
N LEU A 403 -19.36 -5.22 3.08
CA LEU A 403 -19.93 -4.67 4.29
C LEU A 403 -20.62 -3.35 3.93
N GLN A 404 -21.96 -3.34 4.00
CA GLN A 404 -22.74 -2.13 3.78
C GLN A 404 -23.13 -1.54 5.13
N PHE A 405 -22.52 -0.41 5.48
CA PHE A 405 -22.76 0.29 6.73
C PHE A 405 -23.92 1.27 6.55
N ARG A 406 -24.96 1.13 7.38
CA ARG A 406 -26.11 2.01 7.29
C ARG A 406 -25.82 3.38 7.87
N ARG A 407 -26.50 4.40 7.35
CA ARG A 407 -26.52 5.76 7.92
C ARG A 407 -26.86 5.69 9.41
N GLY A 408 -26.02 6.33 10.23
CA GLY A 408 -26.14 6.31 11.69
C GLY A 408 -25.50 5.09 12.38
N SER A 409 -24.83 4.21 11.63
CA SER A 409 -23.90 3.24 12.22
C SER A 409 -22.67 3.94 12.79
N GLU A 410 -21.98 3.29 13.73
CA GLU A 410 -20.71 3.76 14.31
C GLU A 410 -19.53 3.61 13.32
N ALA A 411 -19.79 3.23 12.07
CA ALA A 411 -18.77 3.09 11.04
C ALA A 411 -18.29 4.48 10.61
N GLY A 412 -17.05 4.83 10.94
CA GLY A 412 -16.51 6.13 10.63
C GLY A 412 -15.09 6.34 11.10
N ILE A 413 -14.56 7.51 10.74
CA ILE A 413 -13.22 7.96 11.12
C ILE A 413 -13.36 9.20 12.00
N SER A 414 -12.61 9.23 13.09
CA SER A 414 -12.48 10.36 14.01
C SER A 414 -11.03 10.66 14.31
N ALA A 415 -10.73 11.87 14.77
CA ALA A 415 -9.44 12.17 15.39
C ALA A 415 -9.23 11.27 16.62
N ASN A 416 -7.99 10.86 16.86
CA ASN A 416 -7.61 10.20 18.10
C ASN A 416 -7.38 11.26 19.18
N SER A 417 -8.26 11.29 20.19
CA SER A 417 -8.27 12.30 21.26
C SER A 417 -7.34 11.98 22.42
#